data_AF-A0A937HWH4-F1
#
_entry.id   AF-A0A937HWH4-F1
#
_cell.length_a   1.000
_cell.length_b   1.000
_cell.length_c   1.000
_cell.angle_alpha   90.00
_cell.angle_beta   90.00
_cell.angle_gamma   90.00
#
_symmetry.space_group_name_H-M   'P 1'
#
loop_
_entity.id
_entity.type
_entity.pdbx_description
1 polymer ?
#
loop_
_entity_poly.entity_id
_entity_poly.type
_entity_poly.pdbx_seq_one_letter_code
_entity_poly.pdbx_strand_id
1 'polypeptide(L)' 'MSFISPDAGTDRVFDNADSFAMVFDRTWKRLSSSFDSDNTQDQRLDSVFAAMEDHPFLLSSPEMARQVARFRIRLLDLN' A
#
# COMPACT_ATOMS: atom_id res chain seq x y z
N MET A 1 -26.41 24.37 -9.65
CA MET A 1 -25.48 24.72 -8.57
C MET A 1 -24.89 23.42 -8.04
N SER A 2 -23.63 23.13 -8.36
CA SER A 2 -22.97 21.89 -7.96
C SER A 2 -22.41 22.04 -6.55
N PHE A 3 -22.88 21.19 -5.64
CA PHE A 3 -22.48 21.16 -4.25
C PHE A 3 -21.07 20.55 -4.14
N ILE A 4 -20.05 21.39 -4.11
CA ILE A 4 -18.75 20.97 -3.56
C ILE A 4 -18.91 20.99 -2.03
N SER A 5 -19.15 19.82 -1.46
CA SER A 5 -18.96 19.63 -0.02
C SER A 5 -17.46 19.70 0.25
N PRO A 6 -16.98 20.63 1.10
CA PRO A 6 -15.59 20.65 1.51
C PRO A 6 -15.40 19.60 2.61
N ASP A 7 -15.51 18.32 2.25
CA ASP A 7 -14.88 17.27 3.04
C ASP A 7 -13.39 17.25 2.67
N ALA A 8 -12.70 18.31 3.11
CA ALA A 8 -11.26 18.49 2.97
C ALA A 8 -10.49 17.64 4.00
N GLY A 9 -10.92 16.40 4.18
CA GLY A 9 -10.37 15.47 5.16
C GLY A 9 -10.50 14.00 4.77
N THR A 10 -11.04 13.69 3.59
CA THR A 10 -10.96 12.33 3.07
C THR A 10 -9.48 11.97 2.90
N ASP A 11 -9.01 10.92 3.56
CA ASP A 11 -7.77 10.19 3.28
C ASP A 11 -7.87 9.71 1.82
N ARG A 12 -7.69 10.64 0.87
CA ARG A 12 -7.90 10.41 -0.55
C ARG A 12 -6.71 9.60 -1.02
N VAL A 13 -6.96 8.31 -1.23
CA VAL A 13 -6.07 7.45 -1.99
C VAL A 13 -6.16 7.83 -3.45
N PHE A 14 -5.02 8.12 -4.07
CA PHE A 14 -4.92 8.49 -5.47
C PHE A 14 -4.47 7.29 -6.30
N ASP A 15 -4.85 7.28 -7.57
CA ASP A 15 -4.36 6.33 -8.57
C ASP A 15 -2.93 6.68 -9.01
N ASN A 16 -2.00 6.74 -8.05
CA ASN A 16 -0.59 6.98 -8.34
C ASN A 16 0.33 6.18 -7.41
N ALA A 17 1.56 5.96 -7.88
CA ALA A 17 2.55 5.18 -7.15
C ALA A 17 2.94 5.83 -5.81
N ASP A 18 2.92 7.16 -5.71
CA ASP A 18 3.24 7.88 -4.48
C ASP A 18 2.20 7.64 -3.37
N SER A 19 0.91 7.79 -3.69
CA SER A 19 -0.18 7.50 -2.75
C SER A 19 -0.20 6.03 -2.37
N PHE A 20 -0.02 5.13 -3.34
CA PHE A 20 0.14 3.70 -3.08
C PHE A 20 1.31 3.41 -2.13
N ALA A 21 2.47 4.01 -2.38
CA ALA A 21 3.68 3.79 -1.58
C ALA A 21 3.53 4.29 -0.13
N MET A 22 2.75 5.34 0.09
CA MET A 22 2.42 5.85 1.42
C MET A 22 1.49 4.89 2.18
N VAL A 23 0.42 4.42 1.54
CA VAL A 23 -0.51 3.44 2.13
C VAL A 23 0.20 2.11 2.38
N PHE A 24 0.99 1.65 1.41
CA PHE A 24 1.79 0.42 1.51
C PHE A 24 2.73 0.45 2.72
N ASP A 25 3.51 1.52 2.92
CA ASP A 25 4.43 1.62 4.07
C ASP A 25 3.67 1.60 5.41
N ARG A 26 2.53 2.30 5.48
CA ARG A 26 1.68 2.33 6.67
C ARG A 26 1.12 0.93 6.98
N THR A 27 0.59 0.23 5.98
CA THR A 27 0.03 -1.12 6.11
C THR A 27 1.12 -2.15 6.42
N TRP A 28 2.28 -2.04 5.76
CA TRP A 28 3.45 -2.87 6.03
C TRP A 28 3.92 -2.72 7.47
N LYS A 29 4.07 -1.49 7.99
CA LYS A 29 4.45 -1.26 9.39
C LYS A 29 3.41 -1.77 10.38
N ARG A 30 2.12 -1.62 10.07
CA ARG A 30 1.02 -2.16 10.89
C ARG A 30 1.07 -3.69 10.97
N LEU A 31 1.27 -4.35 9.83
CA LEU A 31 1.38 -5.80 9.74
C LEU A 31 2.75 -6.34 10.16
N SER A 32 3.80 -5.50 10.18
CA SER A 32 5.15 -5.88 10.60
C SER A 32 5.17 -6.47 12.01
N SER A 33 4.37 -5.92 12.92
CA SER A 33 4.22 -6.47 14.28
C SER A 33 3.49 -7.83 14.32
N SER A 34 2.75 -8.17 13.26
CA SER A 34 2.05 -9.45 13.10
C SER A 34 2.82 -10.44 12.21
N PHE A 35 3.86 -9.99 11.51
CA PHE A 35 4.67 -10.86 10.68
C PHE A 35 5.59 -11.70 11.55
N ASP A 36 5.32 -12.99 11.58
CA ASP A 36 6.25 -13.95 12.18
C ASP A 36 7.59 -13.92 11.44
N SER A 37 8.68 -14.21 12.15
CA SER A 37 10.03 -14.29 11.57
C SER A 37 10.14 -15.39 10.51
N ASP A 38 9.24 -16.39 10.55
CA ASP A 38 9.12 -17.43 9.52
C ASP A 38 8.47 -16.94 8.21
N ASN A 39 7.70 -15.84 8.24
CA ASN A 39 7.02 -15.36 7.04
C ASN A 39 8.01 -14.85 5.99
N THR A 40 7.99 -15.48 4.82
CA THR A 40 8.77 -15.01 3.66
C THR A 40 8.28 -13.64 3.20
N GLN A 41 9.15 -12.91 2.51
CA GLN A 41 8.79 -11.60 1.95
C GLN A 41 7.55 -11.65 1.04
N ASP A 42 7.32 -12.77 0.34
CA ASP A 42 6.16 -12.94 -0.53
C ASP A 42 4.86 -13.13 0.27
N GLN A 43 4.88 -13.91 1.36
CA GLN A 43 3.74 -14.05 2.29
C GLN A 43 3.34 -12.72 2.92
N ARG A 44 4.34 -11.93 3.33
CA ARG A 44 4.13 -10.59 3.89
C ARG A 44 3.54 -9.64 2.85
N LEU A 45 4.02 -9.71 1.61
CA LEU A 45 3.45 -8.97 0.49
C LEU A 45 2.00 -9.35 0.25
N ASP A 46 1.68 -10.63 0.17
CA ASP A 46 0.31 -11.10 -0.07
C ASP A 46 -0.65 -10.57 1.01
N SER A 47 -0.24 -10.62 2.27
CA SER A 47 -1.01 -10.05 3.40
C SER A 47 -1.25 -8.54 3.26
N VAL A 48 -0.25 -7.79 2.79
CA VAL A 48 -0.36 -6.34 2.58
C VAL A 48 -1.24 -6.04 1.37
N PHE A 49 -1.09 -6.79 0.29
CA PHE A 49 -1.90 -6.68 -0.93
C PHE A 49 -3.37 -6.97 -0.64
N ALA A 50 -3.66 -8.01 0.14
CA ALA A 50 -5.02 -8.30 0.61
C ALA A 50 -5.58 -7.14 1.45
N ALA A 51 -4.79 -6.58 2.36
CA ALA A 51 -5.21 -5.43 3.16
C ALA A 51 -5.42 -4.13 2.34
N MET A 52 -4.92 -4.06 1.10
CA MET A 52 -5.02 -2.89 0.23
C MET A 52 -5.68 -3.20 -1.12
N GLU A 53 -6.43 -4.29 -1.22
CA GLU A 53 -7.05 -4.75 -2.47
C GLU A 53 -7.99 -3.70 -3.10
N ASP A 54 -8.58 -2.84 -2.27
CA ASP A 54 -9.47 -1.75 -2.68
C ASP A 54 -8.73 -0.49 -3.16
N HIS A 55 -7.39 -0.47 -3.12
CA HIS A 55 -6.62 0.72 -3.50
C HIS A 55 -6.71 0.98 -5.02
N PRO A 56 -7.05 2.22 -5.46
CA PRO A 56 -7.28 2.52 -6.88
C PRO A 56 -6.06 2.18 -7.77
N PHE A 57 -4.85 2.49 -7.31
CA PHE A 57 -3.61 2.12 -8.02
C PHE A 57 -3.40 0.61 -8.19
N LEU A 58 -3.86 -0.20 -7.23
CA LEU A 58 -3.73 -1.65 -7.30
C LEU A 58 -4.76 -2.24 -8.27
N LEU A 59 -5.97 -1.67 -8.32
CA LEU A 59 -7.02 -2.03 -9.27
C LEU A 59 -6.68 -1.59 -10.71
N SER A 60 -6.15 -0.38 -10.86
CA SER A 60 -5.78 0.22 -12.15
C SER A 60 -4.51 -0.40 -12.73
N SER A 61 -3.52 -0.70 -11.88
CA SER A 61 -2.19 -1.18 -12.31
C SER A 61 -1.56 -2.16 -11.30
N PRO A 62 -2.09 -3.41 -11.21
CA PRO A 62 -1.64 -4.40 -10.23
C PRO A 62 -0.17 -4.82 -10.44
N GLU A 63 0.28 -4.89 -11.69
CA GLU A 63 1.68 -5.24 -12.01
C GLU A 63 2.66 -4.17 -11.50
N MET A 64 2.36 -2.89 -11.75
CA MET A 64 3.18 -1.77 -11.24
C MET A 64 3.12 -1.69 -9.71
N ALA A 65 1.94 -1.87 -9.11
CA ALA A 65 1.79 -1.93 -7.65
C ALA A 65 2.72 -2.98 -7.04
N ARG A 66 2.80 -4.18 -7.64
CA ARG A 66 3.69 -5.26 -7.17
C ARG A 66 5.17 -4.90 -7.30
N GLN A 67 5.58 -4.24 -8.39
CA GLN A 67 6.94 -3.75 -8.56
C GLN A 67 7.31 -2.69 -7.51
N VAL A 68 6.43 -1.69 -7.32
CA VAL A 68 6.62 -0.62 -6.31
C VAL A 68 6.72 -1.21 -4.91
N ALA A 69 5.84 -2.14 -4.56
CA ALA A 69 5.85 -2.80 -3.26
C ALA A 69 7.15 -3.59 -3.01
N ARG A 70 7.61 -4.38 -4.00
CA ARG A 70 8.89 -5.10 -3.92
C ARG A 70 10.07 -4.15 -3.72
N PHE A 71 10.09 -3.02 -4.44
CA PHE A 71 11.10 -1.99 -4.29
C PHE A 71 11.07 -1.35 -2.90
N ARG A 72 9.88 -1.01 -2.38
CA ARG A 72 9.71 -0.44 -1.05
C ARG A 72 10.23 -1.37 0.05
N ILE A 73 9.94 -2.67 -0.03
CA ILE A 73 10.45 -3.64 0.96
C ILE A 73 11.98 -3.72 0.91
N ARG A 74 12.58 -3.71 -0.28
CA ARG A 74 14.05 -3.67 -0.42
C ARG A 74 14.67 -2.45 0.24
N LEU A 75 14.00 -1.29 0.21
CA LEU A 75 14.44 -0.08 0.90
C LEU A 75 14.28 -0.20 2.42
N LEU A 76 13.20 -0.83 2.89
CA LEU A 76 12.92 -1.06 4.32
C LEU A 76 13.89 -2.06 4.95
N ASP A 77 14.34 -3.07 4.21
CA ASP A 77 15.32 -4.08 4.63
C ASP A 77 16.76 -3.54 4.73
N LEU A 78 17.02 -2.38 4.10
CA LEU A 78 18.34 -1.76 4.06
C LEU A 78 18.65 -0.87 5.28
N ASN A 79 17.73 -0.77 6.25
CA ASN A 79 17.82 0.10 7.44
C ASN A 79 17.75 -0.73 8.73
#